data_AF-A0A6J6BZM0-F1
#
_entry.id   AF-A0A6J6BZM0-F1
#
_cell.length_a   1.000
_cell.length_b   1.000
_cell.length_c   1.000
_cell.angle_alpha   90.00
_cell.angle_beta   90.00
_cell.angle_gamma   90.00
#
_symmetry.space_group_name_H-M   'P 1'
#
loop_
_entity.id
_entity.type
_entity.pdbx_description
1 polymer ?
#
loop_
_entity_poly.entity_id
_entity_poly.type
_entity_poly.pdbx_seq_one_letter_code
_entity_poly.pdbx_strand_id
1 'polypeptide(L)' 'MQQAQRVSEQCAFFLAEQGTPGVIVEYGPTEAMFDEPSDPRTFDYVHGRFG' A
#
# COMPACT_ATOMS: atom_id res chain seq x y z
N MET A 1 -4.16 7.13 -1.83
CA MET A 1 -3.56 6.72 -0.55
C MET A 1 -3.46 7.84 0.50
N GLN A 2 -3.13 9.09 0.17
CA GLN A 2 -2.92 10.15 1.19
C GLN A 2 -4.10 10.53 2.09
N GLN A 3 -5.34 10.11 1.77
CA GLN A 3 -6.46 10.23 2.72
C GLN A 3 -6.37 9.17 3.82
N ALA A 4 -6.05 7.92 3.47
CA ALA A 4 -5.87 6.83 4.44
C ALA A 4 -4.76 7.16 5.46
N GLN A 5 -3.67 7.81 4.99
CA GLN A 5 -2.60 8.31 5.86
C GLN A 5 -3.10 9.27 6.96
N ARG A 6 -4.18 10.01 6.71
CA ARG A 6 -4.67 11.04 7.63
C ARG A 6 -5.72 10.56 8.62
N VAL A 7 -6.38 9.43 8.34
CA VAL A 7 -7.59 9.03 9.08
C VAL A 7 -7.57 7.60 9.59
N SER A 8 -6.57 6.79 9.22
CA SER A 8 -6.52 5.36 9.57
C SER A 8 -5.27 5.03 10.36
N GLU A 9 -5.41 4.29 11.46
CA GLU A 9 -4.28 3.75 12.23
C GLU A 9 -3.65 2.51 11.58
N GLN A 10 -4.45 1.77 10.81
CA GLN A 10 -4.04 0.57 10.08
C GLN A 10 -4.39 0.69 8.61
N CYS A 11 -3.55 0.13 7.73
CA CYS A 11 -3.74 0.15 6.29
C CYS A 11 -3.40 -1.20 5.68
N ALA A 12 -4.18 -1.62 4.68
CA ALA A 12 -3.89 -2.78 3.84
C ALA A 12 -3.76 -2.32 2.39
N PHE A 13 -2.68 -2.72 1.72
CA PHE A 13 -2.47 -2.49 0.31
C PHE A 13 -2.85 -3.74 -0.49
N PHE A 14 -3.68 -3.56 -1.51
CA PHE A 14 -4.12 -4.61 -2.42
C PHE A 14 -3.58 -4.34 -3.81
N LEU A 15 -3.09 -5.38 -4.48
CA LEU A 15 -2.70 -5.33 -5.88
C LEU A 15 -3.46 -6.39 -6.67
N ALA A 16 -4.05 -5.98 -7.79
CA ALA A 16 -4.74 -6.86 -8.73
C ALA A 16 -3.93 -6.96 -10.02
N GLU A 17 -3.88 -8.16 -10.59
CA GLU A 17 -3.33 -8.40 -11.92
C GLU A 17 -4.46 -8.70 -12.90
N GLN A 18 -4.15 -8.67 -14.20
CA GLN A 18 -5.16 -8.76 -15.22
C GLN A 18 -5.81 -10.16 -15.21
N GLY A 19 -7.11 -10.20 -14.93
CA GLY A 19 -7.88 -11.44 -14.82
C GLY A 19 -7.77 -12.14 -13.47
N THR A 20 -7.13 -11.53 -12.46
CA THR A 20 -7.06 -12.08 -11.09
C THR A 20 -7.66 -11.11 -10.06
N PRO A 21 -8.34 -11.62 -9.02
CA PRO A 21 -8.77 -10.79 -7.90
C PRO A 21 -7.57 -10.17 -7.17
N GLY A 22 -7.74 -8.94 -6.68
CA GLY A 22 -6.71 -8.27 -5.89
C GLY A 22 -6.41 -9.01 -4.60
N VAL A 23 -5.13 -9.15 -4.28
CA VAL A 23 -4.66 -9.78 -3.04
C VAL A 23 -4.00 -8.75 -2.14
N ILE A 24 -4.02 -9.00 -0.83
CA ILE A 24 -3.25 -8.19 0.11
C ILE A 24 -1.77 -8.44 -0.17
N VAL A 25 -1.07 -7.37 -0.49
CA VAL A 25 0.38 -7.34 -0.67
C VAL A 25 1.07 -7.03 0.65
N GLU A 26 0.52 -6.08 1.41
CA GLU A 26 1.05 -5.67 2.71
C GLU A 26 -0.06 -5.11 3.60
N TYR A 27 0.07 -5.32 4.91
CA TYR A 27 -0.86 -4.78 5.91
C TYR A 27 -0.10 -4.46 7.19
N GLY A 28 -0.43 -3.33 7.82
CA GLY A 28 0.11 -2.95 9.12
C GLY A 28 -0.21 -1.51 9.51
N PRO A 29 0.57 -0.93 10.43
CA PRO A 29 0.44 0.47 10.82
C PRO A 29 0.54 1.40 9.62
N THR A 30 -0.38 2.35 9.53
CA THR A 30 -0.42 3.29 8.41
C THR A 30 0.86 4.10 8.29
N GLU A 31 1.48 4.50 9.40
CA GLU A 31 2.76 5.23 9.35
C GLU A 31 3.87 4.39 8.69
N ALA A 32 4.02 3.12 9.11
CA ALA A 32 5.02 2.21 8.54
C ALA A 32 4.80 1.97 7.03
N MET A 33 3.55 1.79 6.62
CA MET A 33 3.16 1.58 5.22
C MET A 33 3.54 2.75 4.30
N PHE A 34 3.69 3.97 4.82
CA PHE A 34 3.97 5.18 4.03
C PHE A 34 5.39 5.71 4.21
N ASP A 35 6.06 5.41 5.32
CA ASP A 35 7.42 5.86 5.62
C ASP A 35 8.47 4.83 5.15
N GLU A 36 8.37 3.59 5.64
CA GLU A 36 9.29 2.50 5.32
C GLU A 36 8.53 1.17 5.13
N PRO A 37 7.77 1.03 4.02
CA PRO A 37 7.05 -0.21 3.74
C PRO A 37 8.02 -1.37 3.50
N SER A 38 7.62 -2.56 3.93
CA SER A 38 8.44 -3.77 3.85
C SER A 38 8.36 -4.43 2.47
N ASP A 39 7.26 -4.27 1.74
CA ASP A 39 7.13 -4.79 0.38
C ASP A 39 7.54 -3.73 -0.67
N PRO A 40 8.45 -4.06 -1.61
CA PRO A 40 8.90 -3.12 -2.62
C PRO A 40 7.75 -2.62 -3.53
N ARG A 41 6.69 -3.41 -3.72
CA ARG A 41 5.51 -2.97 -4.49
C ARG A 41 4.71 -1.92 -3.73
N THR A 42 4.62 -2.03 -2.41
CA THR A 42 4.03 -0.96 -1.58
C THR A 42 4.90 0.29 -1.67
N PHE A 43 6.23 0.15 -1.56
CA PHE A 43 7.19 1.26 -1.69
C PHE A 43 7.01 2.01 -3.01
N ASP A 44 7.03 1.28 -4.12
CA ASP A 44 6.91 1.86 -5.45
C ASP A 44 5.53 2.55 -5.62
N TYR A 45 4.47 2.05 -4.98
CA TYR A 45 3.12 2.62 -5.05
C TYR A 45 3.00 3.93 -4.29
N VAL A 46 3.42 3.95 -3.02
CA VAL A 46 3.31 5.15 -2.18
C VAL A 46 4.21 6.28 -2.67
N HIS A 47 5.33 5.96 -3.33
CA HIS A 47 6.25 6.94 -3.93
C HIS A 47 5.93 7.29 -5.39
N GLY A 48 4.83 6.79 -5.95
CA GLY A 48 4.36 7.17 -7.29
C GLY A 48 5.24 6.67 -8.45
N ARG A 49 5.90 5.51 -8.28
CA ARG A 49 6.67 4.85 -9.35
C ARG A 49 5.82 3.96 -10.26
N PHE A 50 4.56 3.72 -9.88
CA PHE A 50 3.57 3.11 -10.77
C PHE A 50 2.84 4.19 -11.56
N GLY A 51 2.88 4.08 -12.89
CA GLY A 51 2.21 4.94 -13.86
C GLY A 51 2.00 4.19 -15.16
#